data_AF-A0A7V8X0Z7-F1
#
_entry.id   AF-A0A7V8X0Z7-F1
#
_cell.length_a   1.000
_cell.length_b   1.000
_cell.length_c   1.000
_cell.angle_alpha   90.00
_cell.angle_beta   90.00
_cell.angle_gamma   90.00
#
_symmetry.space_group_name_H-M   'P 1'
#
loop_
_entity.id
_entity.type
_entity.pdbx_description
1 polymer ?
#
loop_
_entity_poly.entity_id
_entity_poly.type
_entity_poly.pdbx_seq_one_letter_code
_entity_poly.pdbx_strand_id
1 'polypeptide(L)'
;MVERVPDPLPVHRALGLTDTEAESITSILEREPNHLELAMFSVMWSEHCSYKSSRIHLRRLPSEAPHVLVGPGEGAGVVDVGDGIGAALRIESHNHPSAIEPYQGAATGVGGILRDVFSMGARPIATMDPLRFGPLDDARSRWIAEGVVAGVSGYGNAVGVPTVGGEVVFDETYADNPLVNVLCLGLLPVERLVLGRASGSGNLAVLLGSATGRDGIGGVSVLASAGFGEEADDAAKRPSVQVGDPYEEKRLIEACLELLDRRLAVGVQDLGGAGLTCATSETASKAGSGMDVYVSEIPQREPGMAAFEVMTSESQERMLAIVEPAHLDEVLAIAAKWEVRASVIGEVNGTGRLRVLDRPGGEVLADVPAKSLEEDAPRYDRPRAEPADLATRRATDVTAAVVATVTDPARGLVAMLADTSWVSNQYDHQLFLNTVVAPGGDAAVLRLK
;
A
#
# COMPACT_ATOMS: atom_id res chain seq x y z
N MET A 1 -19.85 40.27 -23.74
CA MET A 1 -18.71 39.35 -23.84
C MET A 1 -19.18 38.04 -23.27
N VAL A 2 -19.33 37.02 -24.12
CA VAL A 2 -19.71 35.68 -23.66
C VAL A 2 -18.43 35.07 -23.10
N GLU A 3 -18.38 34.85 -21.79
CA GLU A 3 -17.32 34.06 -21.17
C GLU A 3 -17.31 32.69 -21.86
N ARG A 4 -16.19 32.36 -22.52
CA ARG A 4 -15.94 30.99 -22.96
C ARG A 4 -15.79 30.15 -21.70
N VAL A 5 -16.77 29.31 -21.42
CA VAL A 5 -16.59 28.15 -20.54
C VAL A 5 -15.41 27.37 -21.14
N PRO A 6 -14.33 27.11 -20.39
CA PRO A 6 -13.22 26.31 -20.91
C PRO A 6 -13.75 24.93 -21.32
N ASP A 7 -13.27 24.43 -22.47
CA ASP A 7 -13.63 23.08 -22.92
C ASP A 7 -13.28 22.06 -21.81
N PRO A 8 -14.14 21.05 -21.57
CA PRO A 8 -13.86 20.04 -20.58
C PRO A 8 -12.52 19.36 -20.90
N LEU A 9 -11.71 19.15 -19.86
CA LEU A 9 -10.44 18.46 -19.99
C LEU A 9 -10.63 17.11 -20.69
N PRO A 10 -9.70 16.69 -21.59
CA PRO A 10 -9.68 15.34 -22.11
C PRO A 10 -9.71 14.30 -20.99
N VAL A 11 -10.37 13.16 -21.22
CA VAL A 11 -10.59 12.11 -20.21
C VAL A 11 -9.29 11.63 -19.58
N HIS A 12 -8.23 11.42 -20.36
CA HIS A 12 -6.94 10.97 -19.84
C HIS A 12 -6.31 11.99 -18.87
N ARG A 13 -6.43 13.29 -19.16
CA ARG A 13 -5.94 14.35 -18.27
C ARG A 13 -6.75 14.44 -16.98
N ALA A 14 -8.07 14.25 -17.06
CA ALA A 14 -8.92 14.19 -15.86
C ALA A 14 -8.56 12.99 -14.97
N LEU A 15 -8.03 11.91 -15.55
CA LEU A 15 -7.50 10.75 -14.84
C LEU A 15 -6.02 10.92 -14.42
N GLY A 16 -5.39 12.06 -14.65
CA GLY A 16 -3.99 12.31 -14.23
C GLY A 16 -2.91 11.77 -15.17
N LEU A 17 -3.28 11.29 -16.36
CA LEU A 17 -2.32 10.92 -17.41
C LEU A 17 -1.89 12.16 -18.21
N THR A 18 -0.62 12.20 -18.60
CA THR A 18 -0.10 13.17 -19.57
C THR A 18 -0.51 12.79 -21.00
N ASP A 19 -0.44 13.75 -21.94
CA ASP A 19 -0.75 13.46 -23.35
C ASP A 19 0.22 12.42 -23.94
N THR A 20 1.50 12.49 -23.58
CA THR A 20 2.50 11.51 -24.03
C THR A 20 2.25 10.12 -23.47
N GLU A 21 1.77 10.01 -22.23
CA GLU A 21 1.34 8.72 -21.68
C GLU A 21 0.12 8.19 -22.42
N ALA A 22 -0.88 9.02 -22.72
CA ALA A 22 -2.05 8.62 -23.50
C ALA A 22 -1.68 8.15 -24.92
N GLU A 23 -0.79 8.86 -25.62
CA GLU A 23 -0.26 8.44 -26.93
C GLU A 23 0.46 7.08 -26.85
N SER A 24 1.23 6.86 -25.77
CA SER A 24 1.92 5.59 -25.54
C SER A 24 0.93 4.45 -25.31
N ILE A 25 -0.13 4.69 -24.54
CA ILE A 25 -1.21 3.72 -24.31
C ILE A 25 -1.89 3.35 -25.63
N THR A 26 -2.27 4.33 -26.45
CA THR A 26 -2.86 4.09 -27.78
C THR A 26 -1.92 3.27 -28.66
N SER A 27 -0.61 3.53 -28.61
CA SER A 27 0.39 2.75 -29.34
C SER A 27 0.52 1.31 -28.83
N ILE A 28 0.44 1.09 -27.52
CA ILE A 28 0.50 -0.25 -26.90
C ILE A 28 -0.73 -1.08 -27.27
N LEU A 29 -1.91 -0.45 -27.27
CA LEU A 29 -3.16 -1.13 -27.58
C LEU A 29 -3.42 -1.27 -29.07
N GLU A 30 -2.71 -0.52 -29.92
CA GLU A 30 -2.91 -0.43 -31.37
C GLU A 30 -4.33 0.05 -31.75
N ARG A 31 -5.01 0.73 -30.82
CA ARG A 31 -6.35 1.32 -30.97
C ARG A 31 -6.57 2.36 -29.88
N GLU A 32 -7.64 3.14 -30.03
CA GLU A 32 -8.08 4.04 -28.96
C GLU A 32 -8.49 3.23 -27.71
N PRO A 33 -7.98 3.60 -26.52
CA PRO A 33 -8.41 3.00 -25.26
C PRO A 33 -9.81 3.50 -24.89
N ASN A 34 -10.61 2.61 -24.30
CA ASN A 34 -11.88 3.02 -23.71
C ASN A 34 -11.68 3.63 -22.30
N HIS A 35 -12.76 4.13 -21.68
CA HIS A 35 -12.68 4.79 -20.37
C HIS A 35 -12.15 3.88 -19.25
N LEU A 36 -12.58 2.61 -19.21
CA LEU A 36 -12.11 1.64 -18.22
C LEU A 36 -10.61 1.38 -18.40
N GLU A 37 -10.16 1.19 -19.64
CA GLU A 37 -8.74 0.96 -19.94
C GLU A 37 -7.88 2.17 -19.56
N LEU A 38 -8.32 3.38 -19.90
CA LEU A 38 -7.63 4.61 -19.46
C LEU A 38 -7.58 4.73 -17.94
N ALA A 39 -8.65 4.38 -17.23
CA ALA A 39 -8.68 4.40 -15.77
C ALA A 39 -7.69 3.38 -15.19
N MET A 40 -7.64 2.17 -15.74
CA MET A 40 -6.69 1.13 -15.34
C MET A 40 -5.24 1.57 -15.57
N PHE A 41 -4.91 2.13 -16.75
CA PHE A 41 -3.59 2.68 -17.01
C PHE A 41 -3.25 3.88 -16.12
N SER A 42 -4.21 4.77 -15.87
CA SER A 42 -4.03 5.94 -15.00
C SER A 42 -3.54 5.55 -13.61
N VAL A 43 -4.23 4.59 -12.97
CA VAL A 43 -3.87 4.18 -11.61
C VAL A 43 -2.54 3.42 -11.60
N MET A 44 -2.30 2.55 -12.57
CA MET A 44 -1.08 1.73 -12.64
C MET A 44 0.17 2.53 -13.05
N TRP A 45 0.04 3.51 -13.93
CA TRP A 45 1.12 4.40 -14.36
C TRP A 45 1.25 5.66 -13.48
N SER A 46 0.54 5.73 -12.36
CA SER A 46 0.73 6.76 -11.33
C SER A 46 2.14 6.70 -10.75
N GLU A 47 2.63 7.80 -10.16
CA GLU A 47 3.95 7.78 -9.49
C GLU A 47 3.95 6.78 -8.32
N HIS A 48 2.83 6.68 -7.62
CA HIS A 48 2.62 5.76 -6.50
C HIS A 48 2.79 4.29 -6.89
N CYS A 49 2.20 3.84 -7.99
CA CYS A 49 2.26 2.42 -8.39
C CYS A 49 3.50 2.10 -9.24
N SER A 50 3.85 2.96 -10.20
CA SER A 50 4.92 2.65 -11.17
C SER A 50 6.32 3.05 -10.72
N TYR A 51 6.42 3.94 -9.72
CA TYR A 51 7.68 4.56 -9.30
C TYR A 51 8.43 5.20 -10.47
N LYS A 52 7.70 5.77 -11.45
CA LYS A 52 8.26 6.22 -12.75
C LYS A 52 9.42 7.21 -12.64
N SER A 53 9.54 7.98 -11.55
CA SER A 53 10.66 8.90 -11.33
C SER A 53 11.78 8.31 -10.45
N SER A 54 11.51 7.29 -9.65
CA SER A 54 12.46 6.75 -8.66
C SER A 54 13.00 5.35 -9.00
N ARG A 55 12.29 4.56 -9.80
CA ARG A 55 12.65 3.18 -10.18
C ARG A 55 14.04 3.09 -10.81
N ILE A 56 14.46 4.10 -11.59
CA ILE A 56 15.81 4.16 -12.19
C ILE A 56 16.92 4.29 -11.13
N HIS A 57 16.61 4.89 -9.98
CA HIS A 57 17.54 5.15 -8.91
C HIS A 57 17.61 4.00 -7.91
N LEU A 58 16.46 3.42 -7.58
CA LEU A 58 16.32 2.33 -6.60
C LEU A 58 16.97 1.03 -7.07
N ARG A 59 17.01 0.76 -8.38
CA ARG A 59 17.71 -0.40 -8.97
C ARG A 59 19.22 -0.45 -8.70
N ARG A 60 19.81 0.63 -8.18
CA ARG A 60 21.24 0.70 -7.82
C ARG A 60 21.52 0.16 -6.42
N LEU A 61 20.48 -0.06 -5.60
CA LEU A 61 20.64 -0.59 -4.26
C LEU A 61 20.95 -2.09 -4.32
N PRO A 62 21.88 -2.59 -3.49
CA PRO A 62 22.15 -4.03 -3.42
C PRO A 62 20.94 -4.77 -2.84
N SER A 63 20.52 -5.83 -3.52
CA SER A 63 19.32 -6.61 -3.15
C SER A 63 19.58 -8.10 -2.96
N GLU A 64 20.83 -8.54 -3.08
CA GLU A 64 21.21 -9.95 -3.02
C GLU A 64 22.13 -10.19 -1.82
N ALA A 65 21.81 -11.19 -1.01
CA ALA A 65 22.68 -11.73 0.04
C ALA A 65 22.28 -13.20 0.32
N PRO A 66 23.16 -14.03 0.91
CA PRO A 66 22.87 -15.46 1.13
C PRO A 66 21.63 -15.75 1.97
N HIS A 67 21.22 -14.82 2.84
CA HIS A 67 20.05 -14.94 3.71
C HIS A 67 18.80 -14.27 3.12
N VAL A 68 18.85 -13.68 1.92
CA VAL A 68 17.67 -13.09 1.27
C VAL A 68 16.92 -14.19 0.51
N LEU A 69 15.72 -14.53 0.98
CA LEU A 69 14.82 -15.51 0.35
C LEU A 69 13.97 -14.85 -0.74
N VAL A 70 13.50 -13.62 -0.48
CA VAL A 70 12.73 -12.81 -1.43
C VAL A 70 13.24 -11.37 -1.40
N GLY A 71 13.71 -10.88 -2.54
CA GLY A 71 14.14 -9.50 -2.74
C GLY A 71 13.00 -8.58 -3.22
N PRO A 72 13.34 -7.38 -3.72
CA PRO A 72 12.35 -6.44 -4.27
C PRO A 72 11.55 -7.04 -5.44
N GLY A 73 10.23 -6.78 -5.45
CA GLY A 73 9.30 -7.22 -6.51
C GLY A 73 8.10 -8.03 -6.04
N GLU A 74 8.04 -8.39 -4.76
CA GLU A 74 6.93 -9.10 -4.13
C GLU A 74 6.32 -8.29 -2.96
N GLY A 75 5.22 -8.79 -2.39
CA GLY A 75 4.48 -8.15 -1.30
C GLY A 75 5.33 -7.80 -0.08
N ALA A 76 6.38 -8.56 0.24
CA ALA A 76 7.38 -8.15 1.24
C ALA A 76 8.75 -8.77 0.94
N GLY A 77 9.80 -8.14 1.46
CA GLY A 77 11.13 -8.77 1.48
C GLY A 77 11.16 -9.87 2.53
N VAL A 78 11.77 -11.01 2.22
CA VAL A 78 11.86 -12.15 3.15
C VAL A 78 13.31 -12.55 3.34
N VAL A 79 13.73 -12.67 4.61
CA VAL A 79 15.07 -13.12 4.98
C VAL A 79 15.00 -14.40 5.82
N ASP A 80 15.96 -15.30 5.62
CA ASP A 80 16.17 -16.47 6.47
C ASP A 80 16.79 -16.05 7.80
N VAL A 81 16.15 -16.41 8.91
CA VAL A 81 16.62 -16.12 10.27
C VAL A 81 17.13 -17.36 11.00
N GLY A 82 17.27 -18.48 10.28
CA GLY A 82 17.72 -19.77 10.81
C GLY A 82 16.57 -20.70 11.18
N ASP A 83 16.91 -21.96 11.49
CA ASP A 83 15.98 -23.00 11.96
C ASP A 83 14.76 -23.25 11.05
N GLY A 84 14.87 -22.94 9.75
CA GLY A 84 13.76 -23.07 8.79
C GLY A 84 12.70 -21.97 8.91
N ILE A 85 13.03 -20.85 9.57
CA ILE A 85 12.13 -19.71 9.78
C ILE A 85 12.55 -18.55 8.87
N GLY A 86 11.59 -17.99 8.15
CA GLY A 86 11.73 -16.71 7.46
C GLY A 86 11.14 -15.55 8.25
N ALA A 87 11.69 -14.36 8.05
CA ALA A 87 11.14 -13.09 8.50
C ALA A 87 10.75 -12.24 7.27
N ALA A 88 9.45 -11.98 7.13
CA ALA A 88 8.91 -11.07 6.12
C ALA A 88 8.85 -9.64 6.68
N LEU A 89 9.39 -8.69 5.93
CA LEU A 89 9.57 -7.30 6.33
C LEU A 89 9.13 -6.37 5.20
N ARG A 90 8.28 -5.40 5.53
CA ARG A 90 7.98 -4.28 4.64
C ARG A 90 7.74 -3.02 5.45
N ILE A 91 7.98 -1.88 4.81
CA ILE A 91 7.59 -0.56 5.31
C ILE A 91 6.85 0.18 4.20
N GLU A 92 5.74 0.81 4.55
CA GLU A 92 4.94 1.64 3.65
C GLU A 92 4.70 3.02 4.25
N SER A 93 4.23 3.94 3.41
CA SER A 93 3.83 5.29 3.81
C SER A 93 2.37 5.56 3.48
N HIS A 94 1.67 6.27 4.35
CA HIS A 94 0.28 6.72 4.12
C HIS A 94 0.12 8.22 4.39
N ASN A 95 1.09 9.01 3.91
CA ASN A 95 1.28 10.43 4.24
C ASN A 95 0.07 11.30 3.85
N HIS A 96 -0.34 11.27 2.58
CA HIS A 96 -1.36 12.17 2.07
C HIS A 96 -2.75 11.91 2.67
N PRO A 97 -3.25 10.66 2.76
CA PRO A 97 -4.50 10.38 3.47
C PRO A 97 -4.43 10.80 4.95
N SER A 98 -3.30 10.55 5.63
CA SER A 98 -3.12 10.94 7.03
C SER A 98 -3.06 12.45 7.26
N ALA A 99 -2.68 13.24 6.25
CA ALA A 99 -2.74 14.70 6.32
C ALA A 99 -4.18 15.23 6.20
N ILE A 100 -5.07 14.49 5.54
CA ILE A 100 -6.48 14.87 5.28
C ILE A 100 -7.41 14.36 6.39
N GLU A 101 -7.27 13.08 6.75
CA GLU A 101 -7.99 12.40 7.81
C GLU A 101 -6.98 11.50 8.56
N PRO A 102 -6.42 11.99 9.69
CA PRO A 102 -5.31 11.35 10.38
C PRO A 102 -5.59 9.95 10.94
N TYR A 103 -6.79 9.73 11.50
CA TYR A 103 -7.09 8.46 12.15
C TYR A 103 -7.18 7.34 11.12
N GLN A 104 -8.02 7.55 10.11
CA GLN A 104 -8.27 6.57 9.08
C GLN A 104 -7.08 6.41 8.17
N GLY A 105 -6.38 7.49 7.81
CA GLY A 105 -5.14 7.40 7.03
C GLY A 105 -4.09 6.53 7.73
N ALA A 106 -3.88 6.71 9.03
CA ALA A 106 -2.95 5.85 9.76
C ALA A 106 -3.47 4.41 9.89
N ALA A 107 -4.76 4.24 10.20
CA ALA A 107 -5.38 2.93 10.37
C ALA A 107 -5.31 2.06 9.10
N THR A 108 -5.64 2.63 7.93
CA THR A 108 -5.53 1.91 6.65
C THR A 108 -4.09 1.67 6.24
N GLY A 109 -3.16 2.54 6.63
CA GLY A 109 -1.72 2.30 6.51
C GLY A 109 -1.26 1.07 7.31
N VAL A 110 -1.77 0.88 8.53
CA VAL A 110 -1.53 -0.34 9.32
C VAL A 110 -2.17 -1.56 8.65
N GLY A 111 -3.42 -1.46 8.19
CA GLY A 111 -4.09 -2.56 7.50
C GLY A 111 -3.34 -3.02 6.24
N GLY A 112 -2.94 -2.08 5.38
CA GLY A 112 -2.18 -2.35 4.15
C GLY A 112 -0.88 -3.10 4.40
N ILE A 113 -0.06 -2.61 5.33
CA ILE A 113 1.23 -3.24 5.61
C ILE A 113 1.10 -4.65 6.22
N LEU A 114 0.01 -4.93 6.94
CA LEU A 114 -0.28 -6.27 7.43
C LEU A 114 -0.58 -7.20 6.25
N ARG A 115 -1.42 -6.76 5.29
CA ARG A 115 -1.79 -7.52 4.08
C ARG A 115 -0.60 -7.88 3.23
N ASP A 116 0.30 -6.92 2.99
CA ASP A 116 1.57 -7.17 2.32
C ASP A 116 2.34 -8.34 2.95
N VAL A 117 2.46 -8.35 4.28
CA VAL A 117 3.24 -9.36 5.01
C VAL A 117 2.57 -10.72 4.98
N PHE A 118 1.26 -10.81 5.23
CA PHE A 118 0.59 -12.11 5.23
C PHE A 118 0.27 -12.65 3.83
N SER A 119 0.31 -11.82 2.79
CA SER A 119 0.30 -12.28 1.39
C SER A 119 1.47 -13.24 1.10
N MET A 120 2.62 -13.04 1.77
CA MET A 120 3.80 -13.89 1.67
C MET A 120 3.68 -15.21 2.46
N GLY A 121 2.58 -15.42 3.19
CA GLY A 121 2.40 -16.52 4.13
C GLY A 121 3.04 -16.30 5.50
N ALA A 122 3.44 -15.07 5.80
CA ALA A 122 3.98 -14.69 7.10
C ALA A 122 2.89 -14.21 8.05
N ARG A 123 2.86 -14.75 9.27
CA ARG A 123 1.98 -14.23 10.32
C ARG A 123 2.57 -12.91 10.81
N PRO A 124 1.84 -11.78 10.73
CA PRO A 124 2.28 -10.53 11.33
C PRO A 124 2.44 -10.72 12.84
N ILE A 125 3.60 -10.36 13.38
CA ILE A 125 3.92 -10.50 14.81
C ILE A 125 4.26 -9.16 15.47
N ALA A 126 4.57 -8.14 14.67
CA ALA A 126 4.92 -6.82 15.17
C ALA A 126 4.80 -5.75 14.09
N THR A 127 4.43 -4.55 14.50
CA THR A 127 4.49 -3.32 13.70
C THR A 127 5.45 -2.31 14.33
N MET A 128 5.94 -1.37 13.53
CA MET A 128 6.68 -0.20 14.00
C MET A 128 6.29 1.05 13.21
N ASP A 129 6.34 2.23 13.80
CA ASP A 129 5.86 3.47 13.19
C ASP A 129 6.89 4.63 13.20
N PRO A 130 7.62 4.85 12.09
CA PRO A 130 8.37 6.08 11.89
C PRO A 130 7.41 7.23 11.52
N LEU A 131 7.22 8.16 12.45
CA LEU A 131 6.30 9.29 12.36
C LEU A 131 7.07 10.62 12.35
N ARG A 132 6.64 11.56 11.50
CA ARG A 132 7.16 12.93 11.42
C ARG A 132 6.01 13.93 11.35
N PHE A 133 5.99 14.90 12.26
CA PHE A 133 4.92 15.90 12.36
C PHE A 133 5.48 17.31 12.52
N GLY A 134 4.64 18.32 12.27
CA GLY A 134 4.93 19.70 12.65
C GLY A 134 4.95 19.92 14.18
N PRO A 135 5.32 21.12 14.64
CA PRO A 135 5.36 21.45 16.07
C PRO A 135 4.01 21.28 16.79
N LEU A 136 4.02 20.79 18.03
CA LEU A 136 2.79 20.49 18.79
C LEU A 136 2.06 21.73 19.35
N ASP A 137 2.67 22.91 19.31
CA ASP A 137 1.99 24.17 19.62
C ASP A 137 1.08 24.64 18.48
N ASP A 138 1.36 24.25 17.24
CA ASP A 138 0.44 24.35 16.11
C ASP A 138 -0.76 23.40 16.28
N ALA A 139 -1.96 23.93 16.07
CA ALA A 139 -3.20 23.19 16.30
C ALA A 139 -3.43 22.10 15.24
N ARG A 140 -3.04 22.33 13.98
CA ARG A 140 -3.20 21.35 12.90
C ARG A 140 -2.23 20.18 13.10
N SER A 141 -0.96 20.48 13.35
CA SER A 141 0.09 19.49 13.60
C SER A 141 -0.24 18.61 14.80
N ARG A 142 -0.74 19.20 15.90
CA ARG A 142 -1.21 18.46 17.06
C ARG A 142 -2.40 17.54 16.73
N TRP A 143 -3.39 18.03 15.98
CA TRP A 143 -4.53 17.21 15.54
C TRP A 143 -4.11 16.03 14.65
N ILE A 144 -3.16 16.25 13.74
CA ILE A 144 -2.59 15.17 12.89
C ILE A 144 -1.87 14.15 13.77
N ALA A 145 -0.97 14.60 14.65
CA ALA A 145 -0.19 13.71 15.50
C ALA A 145 -1.10 12.85 16.40
N GLU A 146 -2.06 13.47 17.09
CA GLU A 146 -3.02 12.75 17.95
C GLU A 146 -3.88 11.76 17.15
N GLY A 147 -4.39 12.17 15.99
CA GLY A 147 -5.23 11.33 15.16
C GLY A 147 -4.47 10.15 14.55
N VAL A 148 -3.25 10.36 14.05
CA VAL A 148 -2.39 9.28 13.51
C VAL A 148 -2.08 8.25 14.60
N VAL A 149 -1.62 8.70 15.77
CA VAL A 149 -1.30 7.80 16.90
C VAL A 149 -2.55 7.02 17.33
N ALA A 150 -3.71 7.68 17.38
CA ALA A 150 -4.98 7.02 17.68
C ALA A 150 -5.38 6.00 16.60
N GLY A 151 -5.12 6.28 15.32
CA GLY A 151 -5.38 5.37 14.20
C GLY A 151 -4.49 4.12 14.22
N VAL A 152 -3.17 4.31 14.43
CA VAL A 152 -2.21 3.20 14.61
C VAL A 152 -2.63 2.32 15.78
N SER A 153 -2.90 2.93 16.93
CA SER A 153 -3.38 2.24 18.13
C SER A 153 -4.69 1.49 17.86
N GLY A 154 -5.68 2.16 17.29
CA GLY A 154 -7.02 1.62 17.05
C GLY A 154 -7.00 0.39 16.16
N TYR A 155 -6.23 0.43 15.06
CA TYR A 155 -6.15 -0.70 14.14
C TYR A 155 -5.28 -1.84 14.70
N GLY A 156 -4.05 -1.54 15.13
CA GLY A 156 -3.08 -2.52 15.64
C GLY A 156 -3.59 -3.30 16.86
N ASN A 157 -4.21 -2.59 17.81
CA ASN A 157 -4.78 -3.22 19.00
C ASN A 157 -5.99 -4.09 18.67
N ALA A 158 -6.85 -3.66 17.75
CA ALA A 158 -8.07 -4.39 17.39
C ALA A 158 -7.77 -5.66 16.56
N VAL A 159 -6.84 -5.58 15.60
CA VAL A 159 -6.40 -6.74 14.82
C VAL A 159 -5.54 -7.70 15.68
N GLY A 160 -4.93 -7.17 16.74
CA GLY A 160 -4.11 -7.92 17.67
C GLY A 160 -2.71 -8.17 17.10
N VAL A 161 -2.07 -7.13 16.57
CA VAL A 161 -0.65 -7.13 16.19
C VAL A 161 0.03 -6.00 16.94
N PRO A 162 1.03 -6.27 17.79
CA PRO A 162 1.60 -5.27 18.68
C PRO A 162 2.48 -4.27 17.92
N THR A 163 2.37 -2.98 18.24
CA THR A 163 3.33 -1.96 17.79
C THR A 163 4.47 -1.89 18.80
N VAL A 164 5.62 -2.44 18.44
CA VAL A 164 6.73 -2.74 19.37
C VAL A 164 7.84 -1.70 19.38
N GLY A 165 7.74 -0.66 18.55
CA GLY A 165 8.67 0.45 18.51
C GLY A 165 8.35 1.39 17.36
N GLY A 166 9.18 2.41 17.17
CA GLY A 166 8.94 3.45 16.18
C GLY A 166 9.94 4.58 16.36
N GLU A 167 9.74 5.66 15.62
CA GLU A 167 10.55 6.87 15.73
C GLU A 167 9.66 8.08 15.50
N VAL A 168 9.63 9.01 16.45
CA VAL A 168 8.76 10.20 16.37
C VAL A 168 9.61 11.45 16.39
N VAL A 169 9.43 12.33 15.39
CA VAL A 169 10.10 13.63 15.32
C VAL A 169 9.07 14.73 15.07
N PHE A 170 9.24 15.84 15.77
CA PHE A 170 8.48 17.08 15.58
C PHE A 170 9.42 18.16 15.03
N ASP A 171 9.13 18.68 13.85
CA ASP A 171 9.92 19.73 13.20
C ASP A 171 9.05 20.55 12.24
N GLU A 172 9.31 21.86 12.12
CA GLU A 172 8.59 22.79 11.24
C GLU A 172 8.54 22.30 9.78
N THR A 173 9.57 21.58 9.33
CA THR A 173 9.65 21.01 7.96
C THR A 173 8.48 20.09 7.63
N TYR A 174 7.81 19.51 8.65
CA TYR A 174 6.70 18.58 8.50
C TYR A 174 5.33 19.19 8.83
N ALA A 175 5.24 20.51 9.05
CA ALA A 175 3.98 21.18 9.36
C ALA A 175 2.95 21.04 8.22
N ASP A 176 3.41 21.18 6.98
CA ASP A 176 2.56 21.01 5.79
C ASP A 176 2.38 19.54 5.41
N ASN A 177 3.44 18.75 5.56
CA ASN A 177 3.58 17.40 5.02
C ASN A 177 4.03 16.41 6.09
N PRO A 178 3.09 15.80 6.84
CA PRO A 178 3.45 14.76 7.80
C PRO A 178 3.97 13.52 7.07
N LEU A 179 4.92 12.81 7.68
CA LEU A 179 5.32 11.48 7.23
C LEU A 179 4.77 10.44 8.20
N VAL A 180 3.96 9.53 7.66
CA VAL A 180 3.30 8.47 8.41
C VAL A 180 3.70 7.17 7.73
N ASN A 181 4.71 6.53 8.29
CA ASN A 181 5.18 5.24 7.82
C ASN A 181 4.84 4.15 8.83
N VAL A 182 4.53 2.96 8.33
CA VAL A 182 4.32 1.77 9.14
C VAL A 182 5.14 0.63 8.56
N LEU A 183 5.92 -0.01 9.42
CA LEU A 183 6.64 -1.24 9.16
C LEU A 183 5.88 -2.41 9.77
N CYS A 184 5.89 -3.55 9.10
CA CYS A 184 5.42 -4.82 9.65
C CYS A 184 6.52 -5.87 9.55
N LEU A 185 6.63 -6.67 10.62
CA LEU A 185 7.41 -7.89 10.68
C LEU A 185 6.45 -9.07 10.85
N GLY A 186 6.58 -10.06 9.97
CA GLY A 186 5.93 -11.35 10.09
C GLY A 186 6.89 -12.51 10.05
N LEU A 187 6.43 -13.67 10.56
CA LEU A 187 7.20 -14.91 10.57
C LEU A 187 6.48 -16.03 9.81
N LEU A 188 7.24 -16.87 9.13
CA LEU A 188 6.76 -18.07 8.46
C LEU A 188 7.78 -19.20 8.52
N PRO A 189 7.33 -20.47 8.50
CA PRO A 189 8.16 -21.55 8.03
C PRO A 189 8.54 -21.28 6.57
N VAL A 190 9.82 -21.44 6.21
CA VAL A 190 10.32 -21.13 4.85
C VAL A 190 9.56 -21.92 3.77
N GLU A 191 9.14 -23.14 4.07
CA GLU A 191 8.37 -24.00 3.18
C GLU A 191 6.93 -23.53 2.92
N ARG A 192 6.42 -22.59 3.71
CA ARG A 192 5.09 -21.97 3.51
C ARG A 192 5.14 -20.73 2.62
N LEU A 193 6.33 -20.25 2.28
CA LEU A 193 6.49 -19.06 1.43
C LEU A 193 5.71 -19.23 0.11
N VAL A 194 4.79 -18.30 -0.13
CA VAL A 194 4.02 -18.20 -1.37
C VAL A 194 4.21 -16.80 -1.96
N LEU A 195 4.21 -16.72 -3.29
CA LEU A 195 4.40 -15.48 -4.04
C LEU A 195 3.09 -15.09 -4.75
N GLY A 196 2.93 -13.81 -5.07
CA GLY A 196 1.77 -13.29 -5.81
C GLY A 196 1.82 -13.63 -7.30
N ARG A 197 1.58 -14.89 -7.67
CA ARG A 197 1.64 -15.36 -9.07
C ARG A 197 0.38 -16.10 -9.51
N ALA A 198 -0.18 -15.66 -10.63
CA ALA A 198 -1.34 -16.28 -11.26
C ALA A 198 -0.91 -17.29 -12.34
N SER A 199 -0.26 -18.38 -11.93
CA SER A 199 0.14 -19.45 -12.84
C SER A 199 -0.92 -20.56 -12.95
N GLY A 200 -0.92 -21.28 -14.08
CA GLY A 200 -1.88 -22.37 -14.35
C GLY A 200 -3.17 -21.86 -14.99
N SER A 201 -3.28 -21.98 -16.32
CA SER A 201 -4.53 -21.65 -17.04
C SER A 201 -5.68 -22.51 -16.51
N GLY A 202 -6.84 -21.89 -16.27
CA GLY A 202 -7.99 -22.55 -15.65
C GLY A 202 -8.03 -22.44 -14.13
N ASN A 203 -6.97 -21.93 -13.48
CA ASN A 203 -7.03 -21.61 -12.06
C ASN A 203 -7.97 -20.42 -11.81
N LEU A 204 -8.66 -20.47 -10.67
CA LEU A 204 -9.68 -19.52 -10.31
C LEU A 204 -9.06 -18.34 -9.56
N ALA A 205 -9.53 -17.13 -9.88
CA ALA A 205 -9.24 -15.94 -9.11
C ALA A 205 -10.35 -15.76 -8.06
N VAL A 206 -10.02 -15.97 -6.78
CA VAL A 206 -10.95 -15.91 -5.66
C VAL A 206 -10.68 -14.65 -4.85
N LEU A 207 -11.65 -13.74 -4.80
CA LEU A 207 -11.61 -12.56 -3.95
C LEU A 207 -12.08 -12.94 -2.54
N LEU A 208 -11.26 -12.63 -1.55
CA LEU A 208 -11.51 -12.83 -0.12
C LEU A 208 -11.72 -11.48 0.58
N GLY A 209 -12.69 -11.41 1.50
CA GLY A 209 -12.89 -10.27 2.40
C GLY A 209 -14.03 -9.32 2.02
N SER A 210 -13.81 -8.03 2.22
CA SER A 210 -14.83 -7.00 2.12
C SER A 210 -15.43 -6.83 0.72
N ALA A 211 -16.67 -6.33 0.67
CA ALA A 211 -17.32 -5.95 -0.58
C ALA A 211 -16.74 -4.63 -1.11
N THR A 212 -16.67 -4.51 -2.44
CA THR A 212 -16.11 -3.36 -3.15
C THR A 212 -17.08 -2.17 -3.13
N GLY A 213 -16.66 -1.03 -2.60
CA GLY A 213 -17.40 0.25 -2.64
C GLY A 213 -16.67 1.31 -3.45
N ARG A 214 -17.17 2.56 -3.48
CA ARG A 214 -16.52 3.70 -4.15
C ARG A 214 -15.41 4.32 -3.29
N ASP A 215 -14.56 3.46 -2.74
CA ASP A 215 -13.51 3.86 -1.80
C ASP A 215 -12.22 4.18 -2.56
N GLY A 216 -11.65 5.37 -2.32
CA GLY A 216 -10.33 5.76 -2.84
C GLY A 216 -10.17 5.79 -4.35
N ILE A 217 -11.25 5.86 -5.14
CA ILE A 217 -11.15 5.91 -6.61
C ILE A 217 -10.37 7.16 -7.04
N GLY A 218 -9.23 6.96 -7.71
CA GLY A 218 -8.31 8.05 -8.08
C GLY A 218 -7.34 8.47 -6.95
N GLY A 219 -7.32 7.75 -5.82
CA GLY A 219 -6.44 8.00 -4.68
C GLY A 219 -4.97 8.00 -5.10
N VAL A 220 -4.51 6.95 -5.78
CA VAL A 220 -3.11 6.86 -6.23
C VAL A 220 -2.74 7.79 -7.37
N SER A 221 -3.63 8.01 -8.35
CA SER A 221 -3.32 8.78 -9.56
C SER A 221 -3.50 10.29 -9.41
N VAL A 222 -4.47 10.74 -8.61
CA VAL A 222 -4.81 12.17 -8.45
C VAL A 222 -4.40 12.71 -7.08
N LEU A 223 -4.61 11.96 -6.00
CA LEU A 223 -4.37 12.47 -4.64
C LEU A 223 -2.91 12.26 -4.21
N ALA A 224 -2.45 11.00 -4.17
CA ALA A 224 -1.11 10.65 -3.68
C ALA A 224 0.03 11.02 -4.65
N SER A 225 -0.28 11.23 -5.94
CA SER A 225 0.70 11.62 -6.96
C SER A 225 0.76 13.14 -7.20
N ALA A 226 -0.13 13.93 -6.59
CA ALA A 226 -0.12 15.39 -6.68
C ALA A 226 0.73 16.02 -5.56
N GLY A 227 1.33 17.19 -5.83
CA GLY A 227 1.99 17.98 -4.80
C GLY A 227 0.97 18.62 -3.84
N PHE A 228 1.39 18.87 -2.60
CA PHE A 228 0.61 19.62 -1.62
C PHE A 228 0.63 21.12 -1.99
N GLY A 229 -0.26 21.52 -2.90
CA GLY A 229 -0.45 22.91 -3.32
C GLY A 229 -1.73 23.53 -2.75
N GLU A 230 -1.73 24.86 -2.63
CA GLU A 230 -2.87 25.70 -2.20
C GLU A 230 -4.06 25.61 -3.18
N GLU A 231 -4.80 24.50 -3.18
CA GLU A 231 -6.15 24.46 -3.73
C GLU A 231 -7.12 24.02 -2.63
N ALA A 232 -8.07 24.91 -2.34
CA ALA A 232 -9.02 24.88 -1.24
C ALA A 232 -10.09 23.76 -1.35
N ASP A 233 -9.68 22.53 -1.63
CA ASP A 233 -10.59 21.38 -1.79
C ASP A 233 -10.20 20.15 -0.94
N ASP A 234 -9.40 20.32 0.11
CA ASP A 234 -9.16 19.25 1.11
C ASP A 234 -10.48 18.68 1.67
N ALA A 235 -11.52 19.51 1.80
CA ALA A 235 -12.85 19.09 2.22
C ALA A 235 -13.57 18.21 1.17
N ALA A 236 -13.37 18.46 -0.12
CA ALA A 236 -13.89 17.64 -1.21
C ALA A 236 -13.15 16.30 -1.35
N LYS A 237 -11.93 16.21 -0.83
CA LYS A 237 -11.09 15.00 -0.83
C LYS A 237 -11.36 14.07 0.36
N ARG A 238 -11.86 14.58 1.49
CA ARG A 238 -12.20 13.76 2.68
C ARG A 238 -13.09 12.53 2.42
N PRO A 239 -14.14 12.59 1.57
CA PRO A 239 -14.97 11.43 1.27
C PRO A 239 -14.23 10.29 0.55
N SER A 240 -13.03 10.55 0.01
CA SER A 240 -12.20 9.53 -0.63
C SER A 240 -11.28 8.78 0.36
N VAL A 241 -11.16 9.26 1.61
CA VAL A 241 -10.37 8.58 2.63
C VAL A 241 -11.12 7.34 3.09
N GLN A 242 -10.45 6.20 2.92
CA GLN A 242 -10.98 4.88 3.25
C GLN A 242 -11.12 4.71 4.77
N VAL A 243 -12.05 3.86 5.19
CA VAL A 243 -12.18 3.45 6.60
C VAL A 243 -11.76 2.00 6.70
N GLY A 244 -10.83 1.69 7.61
CA GLY A 244 -10.36 0.33 7.84
C GLY A 244 -11.26 -0.44 8.82
N ASP A 245 -11.44 -1.74 8.58
CA ASP A 245 -12.09 -2.69 9.50
C ASP A 245 -11.08 -3.72 10.04
N PRO A 246 -10.41 -3.43 11.17
CA PRO A 246 -9.41 -4.35 11.73
C PRO A 246 -9.99 -5.71 12.18
N TYR A 247 -11.32 -5.81 12.37
CA TYR A 247 -11.96 -7.06 12.76
C TYR A 247 -12.19 -7.97 11.54
N GLU A 248 -12.49 -7.41 10.37
CA GLU A 248 -12.44 -8.15 9.10
C GLU A 248 -11.00 -8.54 8.77
N GLU A 249 -10.03 -7.64 8.92
CA GLU A 249 -8.61 -7.94 8.68
C GLU A 249 -8.12 -9.11 9.55
N LYS A 250 -8.51 -9.17 10.82
CA LYS A 250 -8.17 -10.29 11.69
C LYS A 250 -8.70 -11.62 11.15
N ARG A 251 -9.97 -11.66 10.72
CA ARG A 251 -10.58 -12.86 10.12
C ARG A 251 -9.88 -13.24 8.81
N LEU A 252 -9.52 -12.25 8.00
CA LEU A 252 -8.83 -12.40 6.73
C LEU A 252 -7.40 -12.96 6.91
N ILE A 253 -6.66 -12.49 7.92
CA ILE A 253 -5.34 -13.04 8.31
C ILE A 253 -5.46 -14.52 8.61
N GLU A 254 -6.41 -14.91 9.49
CA GLU A 254 -6.54 -16.32 9.89
C GLU A 254 -6.99 -17.22 8.74
N ALA A 255 -7.92 -16.74 7.89
CA ALA A 255 -8.35 -17.46 6.70
C ALA A 255 -7.18 -17.68 5.74
N CYS A 256 -6.47 -16.61 5.35
CA CYS A 256 -5.35 -16.68 4.40
C CYS A 256 -4.21 -17.57 4.91
N LEU A 257 -3.83 -17.45 6.19
CA LEU A 257 -2.77 -18.29 6.75
C LEU A 257 -3.19 -19.77 6.79
N GLU A 258 -4.45 -20.09 7.08
CA GLU A 258 -4.95 -21.47 7.00
C GLU A 258 -4.97 -22.01 5.57
N LEU A 259 -5.35 -21.19 4.57
CA LEU A 259 -5.26 -21.57 3.16
C LEU A 259 -3.83 -21.94 2.76
N LEU A 260 -2.85 -21.15 3.22
CA LEU A 260 -1.43 -21.32 2.91
C LEU A 260 -0.81 -22.50 3.66
N ASP A 261 -1.14 -22.70 4.93
CA ASP A 261 -0.74 -23.88 5.72
C ASP A 261 -1.20 -25.18 5.06
N ARG A 262 -2.40 -25.17 4.47
CA ARG A 262 -2.99 -26.32 3.77
C ARG A 262 -2.62 -26.39 2.29
N ARG A 263 -1.81 -25.44 1.79
CA ARG A 263 -1.32 -25.35 0.41
C ARG A 263 -2.43 -25.33 -0.65
N LEU A 264 -3.49 -24.59 -0.37
CA LEU A 264 -4.69 -24.52 -1.22
C LEU A 264 -4.65 -23.37 -2.24
N ALA A 265 -3.70 -22.44 -2.10
CA ALA A 265 -3.51 -21.31 -3.00
C ALA A 265 -2.17 -21.42 -3.73
N VAL A 266 -2.19 -21.22 -5.04
CA VAL A 266 -1.02 -21.14 -5.92
C VAL A 266 -0.31 -19.80 -5.75
N GLY A 267 -1.08 -18.75 -5.48
CA GLY A 267 -0.59 -17.41 -5.22
C GLY A 267 -1.61 -16.61 -4.42
N VAL A 268 -1.12 -15.67 -3.62
CA VAL A 268 -1.93 -14.74 -2.84
C VAL A 268 -1.37 -13.35 -3.05
N GLN A 269 -2.25 -12.37 -3.22
CA GLN A 269 -1.92 -10.97 -3.46
C GLN A 269 -2.87 -10.09 -2.65
N ASP A 270 -2.36 -9.04 -2.03
CA ASP A 270 -3.17 -8.03 -1.38
C ASP A 270 -3.89 -7.12 -2.39
N LEU A 271 -4.94 -6.45 -1.94
CA LEU A 271 -5.52 -5.34 -2.68
C LEU A 271 -5.24 -4.04 -1.92
N GLY A 272 -4.38 -3.20 -2.50
CA GLY A 272 -4.06 -1.85 -2.05
C GLY A 272 -4.38 -0.81 -3.12
N GLY A 273 -3.38 0.05 -3.40
CA GLY A 273 -3.48 1.07 -4.45
C GLY A 273 -3.81 0.46 -5.82
N ALA A 274 -4.67 1.14 -6.59
CA ALA A 274 -5.23 0.63 -7.86
C ALA A 274 -6.09 -0.65 -7.77
N GLY A 275 -6.32 -1.19 -6.57
CA GLY A 275 -7.33 -2.21 -6.30
C GLY A 275 -7.20 -3.50 -7.12
N LEU A 276 -8.32 -3.95 -7.69
CA LEU A 276 -8.37 -5.17 -8.50
C LEU A 276 -7.54 -5.05 -9.77
N THR A 277 -7.40 -3.85 -10.34
CA THR A 277 -6.55 -3.63 -11.52
C THR A 277 -5.11 -4.04 -11.22
N CYS A 278 -4.56 -3.58 -10.09
CA CYS A 278 -3.21 -3.94 -9.66
C CYS A 278 -3.12 -5.44 -9.36
N ALA A 279 -3.97 -5.94 -8.46
CA ALA A 279 -3.88 -7.32 -8.00
C ALA A 279 -4.00 -8.35 -9.13
N THR A 280 -4.87 -8.10 -10.12
CA THR A 280 -5.05 -9.02 -11.26
C THR A 280 -3.98 -8.85 -12.35
N SER A 281 -3.52 -7.62 -12.62
CA SER A 281 -2.49 -7.38 -13.63
C SER A 281 -1.10 -7.82 -13.18
N GLU A 282 -0.68 -7.49 -11.96
CA GLU A 282 0.64 -7.84 -11.43
C GLU A 282 0.80 -9.35 -11.29
N THR A 283 -0.20 -10.03 -10.71
CA THR A 283 -0.13 -11.49 -10.53
C THR A 283 -0.08 -12.24 -11.86
N ALA A 284 -0.80 -11.77 -12.89
CA ALA A 284 -0.76 -12.31 -14.24
C ALA A 284 0.58 -12.00 -14.94
N SER A 285 1.04 -10.75 -14.87
CA SER A 285 2.29 -10.25 -15.44
C SER A 285 3.51 -11.04 -14.94
N LYS A 286 3.65 -11.19 -13.61
CA LYS A 286 4.72 -11.96 -12.94
C LYS A 286 4.74 -13.44 -13.35
N ALA A 287 3.59 -14.01 -13.69
CA ALA A 287 3.47 -15.41 -14.12
C ALA A 287 3.60 -15.58 -15.65
N GLY A 288 3.64 -14.49 -16.43
CA GLY A 288 3.58 -14.54 -17.89
C GLY A 288 2.25 -15.07 -18.42
N SER A 289 1.18 -14.96 -17.63
CA SER A 289 -0.19 -15.38 -17.95
C SER A 289 -1.09 -14.17 -18.22
N GLY A 290 -2.38 -14.43 -18.46
CA GLY A 290 -3.42 -13.40 -18.42
C GLY A 290 -4.51 -13.79 -17.42
N MET A 291 -5.55 -12.97 -17.31
CA MET A 291 -6.69 -13.24 -16.44
C MET A 291 -7.96 -12.69 -17.07
N ASP A 292 -9.04 -13.45 -16.98
CA ASP A 292 -10.40 -12.97 -17.23
C ASP A 292 -11.00 -12.58 -15.87
N VAL A 293 -11.54 -11.37 -15.76
CA VAL A 293 -12.16 -10.83 -14.55
C VAL A 293 -13.63 -10.53 -14.84
N TYR A 294 -14.53 -10.95 -13.96
CA TYR A 294 -15.98 -10.89 -14.16
C TYR A 294 -16.60 -9.85 -13.21
N VAL A 295 -17.02 -8.71 -13.75
CA VAL A 295 -17.51 -7.56 -12.96
C VAL A 295 -18.77 -7.91 -12.15
N SER A 296 -19.67 -8.71 -12.71
CA SER A 296 -20.90 -9.16 -12.05
C SER A 296 -20.67 -10.05 -10.83
N GLU A 297 -19.54 -10.76 -10.78
CA GLU A 297 -19.22 -11.70 -9.72
C GLU A 297 -18.45 -11.03 -8.57
N ILE A 298 -18.00 -9.79 -8.76
CA ILE A 298 -17.33 -9.01 -7.71
C ILE A 298 -18.39 -8.51 -6.72
N PRO A 299 -18.32 -8.86 -5.43
CA PRO A 299 -19.23 -8.35 -4.42
C PRO A 299 -19.13 -6.83 -4.32
N GLN A 300 -20.26 -6.13 -4.44
CA GLN A 300 -20.34 -4.68 -4.38
C GLN A 300 -21.15 -4.23 -3.16
N ARG A 301 -20.63 -3.22 -2.45
CA ARG A 301 -21.31 -2.60 -1.31
C ARG A 301 -22.35 -1.57 -1.76
N GLU A 302 -22.11 -0.95 -2.92
CA GLU A 302 -23.00 0.04 -3.51
C GLU A 302 -23.58 -0.47 -4.83
N PRO A 303 -24.89 -0.29 -5.09
CA PRO A 303 -25.48 -0.69 -6.34
C PRO A 303 -25.03 0.22 -7.50
N GLY A 304 -25.00 -0.34 -8.70
CA GLY A 304 -24.79 0.43 -9.94
C GLY A 304 -23.39 1.02 -10.07
N MET A 305 -22.37 0.37 -9.49
CA MET A 305 -20.98 0.76 -9.73
C MET A 305 -20.60 0.47 -11.18
N ALA A 306 -19.98 1.45 -11.85
CA ALA A 306 -19.43 1.25 -13.17
C ALA A 306 -18.19 0.34 -13.10
N ALA A 307 -17.88 -0.35 -14.20
CA ALA A 307 -16.75 -1.29 -14.22
C ALA A 307 -15.41 -0.64 -13.82
N PHE A 308 -15.17 0.63 -14.20
CA PHE A 308 -13.96 1.34 -13.78
C PHE A 308 -13.94 1.62 -12.28
N GLU A 309 -15.08 1.96 -11.67
CA GLU A 309 -15.20 2.14 -10.22
C GLU A 309 -14.89 0.83 -9.49
N VAL A 310 -15.41 -0.30 -9.98
CA VAL A 310 -15.15 -1.62 -9.39
C VAL A 310 -13.67 -2.01 -9.52
N MET A 311 -13.10 -1.86 -10.71
CA MET A 311 -11.72 -2.30 -10.99
C MET A 311 -10.65 -1.43 -10.34
N THR A 312 -10.92 -0.15 -10.09
CA THR A 312 -9.96 0.80 -9.51
C THR A 312 -10.25 1.16 -8.05
N SER A 313 -11.31 0.61 -7.47
CA SER A 313 -11.65 0.82 -6.05
C SER A 313 -10.56 0.26 -5.13
N GLU A 314 -10.21 1.07 -4.14
CA GLU A 314 -9.21 0.80 -3.11
C GLU A 314 -9.89 0.43 -1.77
N SER A 315 -11.07 -0.22 -1.84
CA SER A 315 -11.75 -0.76 -0.64
C SER A 315 -10.79 -1.68 0.13
N GLN A 316 -10.80 -1.54 1.45
CA GLN A 316 -9.86 -2.20 2.36
C GLN A 316 -10.25 -3.65 2.67
N GLU A 317 -9.37 -4.38 3.37
CA GLU A 317 -9.56 -5.77 3.82
C GLU A 317 -9.98 -6.73 2.71
N ARG A 318 -9.22 -6.72 1.60
CA ARG A 318 -9.41 -7.64 0.47
C ARG A 318 -8.11 -8.32 0.08
N MET A 319 -8.21 -9.60 -0.26
CA MET A 319 -7.11 -10.40 -0.79
C MET A 319 -7.57 -11.15 -2.05
N LEU A 320 -6.65 -11.34 -3.00
CA LEU A 320 -6.85 -12.18 -4.17
C LEU A 320 -6.07 -13.48 -3.99
N ALA A 321 -6.76 -14.62 -4.04
CA ALA A 321 -6.15 -15.95 -4.03
C ALA A 321 -6.32 -16.62 -5.39
N ILE A 322 -5.25 -17.21 -5.91
CA ILE A 322 -5.26 -18.04 -7.11
C ILE A 322 -5.38 -19.49 -6.68
N VAL A 323 -6.48 -20.15 -7.05
CA VAL A 323 -6.89 -21.44 -6.50
C VAL A 323 -7.13 -22.44 -7.61
N GLU A 324 -6.60 -23.65 -7.49
CA GLU A 324 -6.93 -24.73 -8.43
C GLU A 324 -8.40 -25.15 -8.25
N PRO A 325 -9.17 -25.42 -9.32
CA PRO A 325 -10.59 -25.74 -9.20
C PRO A 325 -10.90 -26.91 -8.24
N ALA A 326 -9.98 -27.88 -8.11
CA ALA A 326 -10.12 -29.01 -7.20
C ALA A 326 -10.08 -28.62 -5.71
N HIS A 327 -9.52 -27.45 -5.37
CA HIS A 327 -9.41 -26.94 -4.01
C HIS A 327 -10.49 -25.92 -3.66
N LEU A 328 -11.33 -25.50 -4.62
CA LEU A 328 -12.32 -24.43 -4.41
C LEU A 328 -13.25 -24.71 -3.22
N ASP A 329 -13.85 -25.90 -3.14
CA ASP A 329 -14.79 -26.23 -2.06
C ASP A 329 -14.14 -26.13 -0.68
N GLU A 330 -12.86 -26.50 -0.59
CA GLU A 330 -12.09 -26.42 0.65
C GLU A 330 -11.73 -24.98 1.02
N VAL A 331 -11.37 -24.16 0.03
CA VAL A 331 -11.16 -22.72 0.21
C VAL A 331 -12.43 -22.03 0.69
N LEU A 332 -13.59 -22.35 0.08
CA LEU A 332 -14.88 -21.80 0.49
C LEU A 332 -15.27 -22.25 1.90
N ALA A 333 -14.97 -23.49 2.29
CA ALA A 333 -15.21 -23.99 3.63
C ALA A 333 -14.35 -23.26 4.69
N ILE A 334 -13.09 -22.96 4.38
CA ILE A 334 -12.20 -22.19 5.27
C ILE A 334 -12.68 -20.74 5.38
N ALA A 335 -13.05 -20.11 4.26
CA ALA A 335 -13.62 -18.77 4.28
C ALA A 335 -14.88 -18.70 5.14
N ALA A 336 -15.80 -19.68 5.00
CA ALA A 336 -16.99 -19.78 5.82
C ALA A 336 -16.69 -20.00 7.31
N LYS A 337 -15.69 -20.83 7.65
CA LYS A 337 -15.24 -21.07 9.04
C LYS A 337 -14.79 -19.78 9.73
N TRP A 338 -14.08 -18.92 9.00
CA TRP A 338 -13.58 -17.64 9.51
C TRP A 338 -14.54 -16.47 9.27
N GLU A 339 -15.74 -16.74 8.74
CA GLU A 339 -16.74 -15.71 8.42
C GLU A 339 -16.20 -14.64 7.47
N VAL A 340 -15.35 -15.07 6.53
CA VAL A 340 -14.79 -14.27 5.44
C VAL A 340 -15.56 -14.57 4.17
N ARG A 341 -15.97 -13.55 3.42
CA ARG A 341 -16.59 -13.75 2.11
C ARG A 341 -15.53 -14.24 1.12
N ALA A 342 -15.89 -15.23 0.31
CA ALA A 342 -15.09 -15.70 -0.81
C ALA A 342 -15.94 -15.71 -2.08
N SER A 343 -15.43 -15.17 -3.18
CA SER A 343 -16.14 -15.11 -4.45
C SER A 343 -15.18 -15.38 -5.61
N VAL A 344 -15.56 -16.28 -6.52
CA VAL A 344 -14.80 -16.50 -7.75
C VAL A 344 -15.09 -15.33 -8.68
N ILE A 345 -14.10 -14.47 -8.89
CA ILE A 345 -14.24 -13.25 -9.68
C ILE A 345 -13.55 -13.34 -11.04
N GLY A 346 -12.92 -14.47 -11.35
CA GLY A 346 -12.13 -14.59 -12.57
C GLY A 346 -11.48 -15.95 -12.75
N GLU A 347 -10.79 -16.09 -13.87
CA GLU A 347 -10.05 -17.28 -14.27
C GLU A 347 -8.72 -16.88 -14.92
N VAL A 348 -7.64 -17.55 -14.55
CA VAL A 348 -6.32 -17.40 -15.18
C VAL A 348 -6.40 -17.92 -16.61
N ASN A 349 -6.01 -17.09 -17.57
CA ASN A 349 -6.01 -17.44 -18.98
C ASN A 349 -4.56 -17.55 -19.51
N GLY A 350 -4.39 -18.24 -20.64
CA GLY A 350 -3.08 -18.45 -21.28
C GLY A 350 -2.69 -17.38 -22.31
N THR A 351 -3.41 -16.25 -22.39
CA THR A 351 -3.26 -15.29 -23.51
C THR A 351 -2.25 -14.18 -23.25
N GLY A 352 -1.81 -14.00 -22.00
CA GLY A 352 -1.00 -12.83 -21.61
C GLY A 352 -1.81 -11.53 -21.47
N ARG A 353 -3.14 -11.60 -21.63
CA ARG A 353 -4.04 -10.44 -21.62
C ARG A 353 -4.93 -10.46 -20.38
N LEU A 354 -5.08 -9.28 -19.78
CA LEU A 354 -6.08 -9.02 -18.75
C LEU A 354 -7.36 -8.55 -19.44
N ARG A 355 -8.40 -9.39 -19.38
CA ARG A 355 -9.71 -9.10 -19.95
C ARG A 355 -10.70 -8.87 -18.83
N VAL A 356 -11.34 -7.70 -18.83
CA VAL A 356 -12.45 -7.40 -17.91
C VAL A 356 -13.75 -7.64 -18.67
N LEU A 357 -14.58 -8.54 -18.17
CA LEU A 357 -15.87 -8.90 -18.76
C LEU A 357 -17.00 -8.50 -17.81
N ASP A 358 -18.18 -8.20 -18.37
CA ASP A 358 -19.38 -7.95 -17.57
C ASP A 358 -19.72 -9.14 -16.67
N ARG A 359 -19.65 -10.36 -17.22
CA ARG A 359 -19.94 -11.64 -16.55
C ARG A 359 -19.23 -12.80 -17.25
N PRO A 360 -19.20 -14.03 -16.72
CA PRO A 360 -18.63 -15.18 -17.41
C PRO A 360 -19.24 -15.37 -18.80
N GLY A 361 -18.39 -15.34 -19.85
CA GLY A 361 -18.83 -15.41 -21.25
C GLY A 361 -19.63 -14.18 -21.76
N GLY A 362 -19.63 -13.08 -21.00
CA GLY A 362 -20.29 -11.82 -21.33
C GLY A 362 -19.49 -10.92 -22.27
N GLU A 363 -19.92 -9.66 -22.36
CA GLU A 363 -19.22 -8.63 -23.13
C GLU A 363 -17.85 -8.31 -22.51
N VAL A 364 -16.84 -8.12 -23.37
CA VAL A 364 -15.51 -7.66 -22.97
C VAL A 364 -15.55 -6.14 -22.82
N LEU A 365 -15.41 -5.67 -21.59
CA LEU A 365 -15.43 -4.26 -21.22
C LEU A 365 -14.05 -3.60 -21.31
N ALA A 366 -12.97 -4.37 -21.10
CA ALA A 366 -11.59 -3.94 -21.34
C ALA A 366 -10.73 -5.14 -21.74
N ASP A 367 -9.74 -4.89 -22.59
CA ASP A 367 -8.80 -5.90 -23.04
C ASP A 367 -7.41 -5.29 -23.25
N VAL A 368 -6.51 -5.53 -22.30
CA VAL A 368 -5.15 -4.97 -22.27
C VAL A 368 -4.09 -6.06 -22.07
N PRO A 369 -2.88 -5.94 -22.64
CA PRO A 369 -1.76 -6.80 -22.24
C PRO A 369 -1.48 -6.64 -20.75
N ALA A 370 -1.48 -7.73 -19.96
CA ALA A 370 -1.30 -7.63 -18.51
C ALA A 370 0.01 -6.90 -18.13
N LYS A 371 1.10 -7.21 -18.86
CA LYS A 371 2.42 -6.59 -18.69
C LYS A 371 2.42 -5.07 -18.90
N SER A 372 1.55 -4.55 -19.76
CA SER A 372 1.55 -3.14 -20.12
C SER A 372 1.13 -2.21 -18.98
N LEU A 373 0.32 -2.72 -18.05
CA LEU A 373 -0.08 -1.96 -16.87
C LEU A 373 1.09 -1.77 -15.88
N GLU A 374 2.01 -2.74 -15.80
CA GLU A 374 3.07 -2.76 -14.78
C GLU A 374 4.48 -2.50 -15.36
N GLU A 375 4.90 -3.30 -16.34
CA GLU A 375 6.29 -3.32 -16.84
C GLU A 375 6.60 -2.14 -17.77
N ASP A 376 5.62 -1.75 -18.59
CA ASP A 376 5.73 -0.74 -19.65
C ASP A 376 5.45 0.69 -19.16
N ALA A 377 5.16 0.86 -17.86
CA ALA A 377 5.03 2.18 -17.28
C ALA A 377 6.29 3.04 -17.55
N PRO A 378 6.13 4.33 -17.86
CA PRO A 378 7.24 5.22 -18.19
C PRO A 378 8.34 5.23 -17.13
N ARG A 379 9.58 5.47 -17.55
CA ARG A 379 10.72 5.65 -16.65
C ARG A 379 11.39 6.98 -16.97
N TYR A 380 11.24 7.94 -16.07
CA TYR A 380 11.75 9.28 -16.25
C TYR A 380 13.11 9.45 -15.58
N ASP A 381 14.13 9.83 -16.35
CA ASP A 381 15.32 10.47 -15.79
C ASP A 381 15.04 11.96 -15.64
N ARG A 382 14.44 12.33 -14.51
CA ARG A 382 14.05 13.71 -14.22
C ARG A 382 15.30 14.61 -14.15
N PRO A 383 15.27 15.84 -14.69
CA PRO A 383 16.36 16.80 -14.52
C PRO A 383 16.67 17.02 -13.03
N ARG A 384 17.96 17.01 -12.69
CA ARG A 384 18.45 17.19 -11.31
C ARG A 384 19.62 18.17 -11.29
N ALA A 385 19.65 19.03 -10.27
CA ALA A 385 20.75 19.95 -10.00
C ALA A 385 20.98 20.04 -8.48
N GLU A 386 22.22 20.34 -8.07
CA GLU A 386 22.54 20.61 -6.67
C GLU A 386 21.79 21.88 -6.19
N PRO A 387 21.27 21.91 -4.95
CA PRO A 387 20.68 23.13 -4.39
C PRO A 387 21.68 24.29 -4.46
N ALA A 388 21.23 25.44 -4.96
CA ALA A 388 22.10 26.59 -5.23
C ALA A 388 22.83 27.13 -3.99
N ASP A 389 22.30 26.86 -2.80
CA ASP A 389 22.81 27.30 -1.50
C ASP A 389 23.65 26.24 -0.76
N LEU A 390 23.83 25.02 -1.30
CA LEU A 390 24.47 23.93 -0.57
C LEU A 390 25.92 24.25 -0.15
N ALA A 391 26.69 24.85 -1.05
CA ALA A 391 28.07 25.28 -0.77
C ALA A 391 28.11 26.32 0.35
N THR A 392 27.21 27.29 0.31
CA THR A 392 27.07 28.32 1.36
C THR A 392 26.73 27.67 2.70
N ARG A 393 25.69 26.82 2.74
CA ARG A 393 25.27 26.12 3.96
C ARG A 393 26.38 25.28 4.59
N ARG A 394 27.19 24.60 3.77
CA ARG A 394 28.33 23.80 4.24
C ARG A 394 29.51 24.66 4.73
N ALA A 395 29.69 25.85 4.16
CA ALA A 395 30.76 26.77 4.54
C ALA A 395 30.41 27.62 5.78
N THR A 396 29.12 27.72 6.14
CA THR A 396 28.67 28.45 7.33
C THR A 396 29.17 27.77 8.60
N ASP A 397 30.23 28.31 9.22
CA ASP A 397 30.64 27.92 10.57
C ASP A 397 29.75 28.63 11.61
N VAL A 398 28.82 27.87 12.17
CA VAL A 398 27.93 28.34 13.24
C VAL A 398 28.53 28.17 14.63
N THR A 399 29.70 27.53 14.77
CA THR A 399 30.26 27.11 16.07
C THR A 399 30.50 28.31 16.98
N ALA A 400 31.18 29.35 16.47
CA ALA A 400 31.47 30.54 17.26
C ALA A 400 30.20 31.29 17.68
N ALA A 401 29.20 31.35 16.81
CA ALA A 401 27.92 32.01 17.08
C ALA A 401 27.07 31.24 18.11
N VAL A 402 27.05 29.90 18.02
CA VAL A 402 26.35 29.03 18.97
C VAL A 402 27.04 29.05 20.34
N VAL A 403 28.37 28.90 20.39
CA VAL A 403 29.13 28.95 21.65
C VAL A 403 28.97 30.30 22.36
N ALA A 404 28.84 31.40 21.61
CA ALA A 404 28.63 32.72 22.19
C ALA A 404 27.21 32.93 22.77
N THR A 405 26.22 32.17 22.33
CA THR A 405 24.80 32.36 22.69
C THR A 405 24.28 31.31 23.67
N VAL A 406 24.89 30.12 23.72
CA VAL A 406 24.52 29.05 24.65
C VAL A 406 25.12 29.33 26.03
N THR A 407 24.28 29.77 26.97
CA THR A 407 24.68 30.03 28.37
C THR A 407 24.60 28.79 29.26
N ASP A 408 23.77 27.81 28.88
CA ASP A 408 23.59 26.54 29.58
C ASP A 408 23.41 25.39 28.57
N PRO A 409 24.52 24.77 28.13
CA PRO A 409 24.48 23.67 27.16
C PRO A 409 23.71 22.46 27.66
N ALA A 410 23.70 22.20 28.97
CA ALA A 410 23.01 21.05 29.54
C ALA A 410 21.49 21.22 29.42
N ARG A 411 20.99 22.42 29.76
CA ARG A 411 19.58 22.75 29.55
C ARG A 411 19.20 22.75 28.07
N GLY A 412 20.06 23.25 27.20
CA GLY A 412 19.86 23.20 25.74
C GLY A 412 19.72 21.77 25.24
N LEU A 413 20.61 20.87 25.65
CA LEU A 413 20.54 19.45 25.29
C LEU A 413 19.26 18.79 25.81
N VAL A 414 18.88 19.03 27.07
CA VAL A 414 17.63 18.51 27.64
C VAL A 414 16.41 19.06 26.88
N ALA A 415 16.43 20.31 26.44
CA ALA A 415 15.36 20.89 25.63
C ALA A 415 15.28 20.31 24.20
N MET A 416 16.36 19.72 23.70
CA MET A 416 16.36 18.96 22.43
C MET A 416 15.84 17.53 22.60
N LEU A 417 15.76 17.02 23.83
CA LEU A 417 15.18 15.71 24.11
C LEU A 417 13.67 15.86 24.28
N ALA A 418 12.90 15.21 23.41
CA ALA A 418 11.46 15.07 23.57
C ALA A 418 11.15 13.70 24.16
N ASP A 419 10.36 13.66 25.22
CA ASP A 419 9.75 12.41 25.68
C ASP A 419 8.56 12.07 24.77
N THR A 420 8.76 11.05 23.93
CA THR A 420 7.75 10.55 23.00
C THR A 420 7.03 9.31 23.54
N SER A 421 7.26 8.93 24.80
CA SER A 421 6.67 7.73 25.41
C SER A 421 5.14 7.74 25.41
N TRP A 422 4.51 8.92 25.36
CA TRP A 422 3.06 9.05 25.23
C TRP A 422 2.52 8.32 24.00
N VAL A 423 3.30 8.24 22.90
CA VAL A 423 2.95 7.55 21.66
C VAL A 423 2.94 6.04 21.89
N SER A 424 4.07 5.46 22.31
CA SER A 424 4.16 4.01 22.54
C SER A 424 3.23 3.51 23.64
N ASN A 425 2.86 4.37 24.60
CA ASN A 425 1.90 4.04 25.66
C ASN A 425 0.46 3.89 25.15
N GLN A 426 0.15 4.30 23.91
CA GLN A 426 -1.16 4.06 23.30
C GLN A 426 -1.27 2.65 22.69
N TYR A 427 -0.16 1.93 22.56
CA TYR A 427 -0.09 0.68 21.80
C TYR A 427 0.03 -0.53 22.73
N ASP A 428 -0.65 -1.62 22.37
CA ASP A 428 -0.21 -2.92 22.84
C ASP A 428 1.17 -3.23 22.26
N HIS A 429 2.05 -3.72 23.13
CA HIS A 429 3.40 -4.15 22.80
C HIS A 429 3.72 -5.52 23.43
N GLN A 430 2.69 -6.28 23.88
CA GLN A 430 2.87 -7.52 24.65
C GLN A 430 2.10 -8.72 24.08
N LEU A 431 1.19 -8.50 23.15
CA LEU A 431 0.42 -9.56 22.51
C LEU A 431 1.36 -10.60 21.87
N PHE A 432 0.95 -11.86 21.91
CA PHE A 432 1.76 -13.07 21.67
C PHE A 432 2.83 -13.39 22.75
N LEU A 433 3.10 -12.48 23.70
CA LEU A 433 4.11 -12.63 24.76
C LEU A 433 5.51 -12.91 24.19
N ASN A 434 5.81 -12.29 23.04
CA ASN A 434 7.09 -12.43 22.33
C ASN A 434 8.05 -11.29 22.64
N THR A 435 7.55 -10.11 23.01
CA THR A 435 8.36 -8.94 23.34
C THR A 435 9.24 -9.18 24.57
N VAL A 436 10.55 -9.08 24.37
CA VAL A 436 11.59 -9.17 25.41
C VAL A 436 12.10 -7.77 25.77
N VAL A 437 12.34 -6.94 24.76
CA VAL A 437 12.65 -5.52 24.92
C VAL A 437 11.50 -4.72 24.31
N ALA A 438 10.82 -3.95 25.16
CA ALA A 438 9.66 -3.13 24.83
C ALA A 438 10.09 -1.76 24.24
N PRO A 439 9.14 -0.94 23.72
CA PRO A 439 9.44 0.42 23.28
C PRO A 439 10.21 1.25 24.32
N GLY A 440 11.06 2.16 23.85
CA GLY A 440 11.89 3.04 24.68
C GLY A 440 13.36 2.64 24.80
N GLY A 441 13.75 1.48 24.26
CA GLY A 441 15.15 1.09 24.04
C GLY A 441 15.64 1.39 22.62
N ASP A 442 16.90 1.02 22.34
CA ASP A 442 17.52 1.23 21.01
C ASP A 442 16.94 0.34 19.90
N ALA A 443 16.35 -0.80 20.27
CA ALA A 443 15.70 -1.74 19.36
C ALA A 443 14.65 -2.58 20.09
N ALA A 444 13.58 -2.94 19.39
CA ALA A 444 12.66 -3.97 19.85
C ALA A 444 13.32 -5.36 19.73
N VAL A 445 13.17 -6.20 20.75
CA VAL A 445 13.67 -7.58 20.73
C VAL A 445 12.50 -8.52 20.93
N LEU A 446 12.26 -9.36 19.93
CA LEU A 446 11.20 -10.36 19.93
C LEU A 446 11.80 -11.75 20.03
N ARG A 447 11.25 -12.57 20.91
CA ARG A 447 11.56 -14.00 20.99
C ARG A 447 10.77 -14.75 19.92
N LEU A 448 11.47 -15.51 19.10
CA LEU A 448 10.88 -16.50 18.19
C LEU A 448 10.40 -17.70 19.03
N LYS A 449 9.19 -18.20 18.75
CA LYS A 449 8.56 -19.31 19.47
C LYS A 449 8.20 -20.44 18.52
#